data_AF-A0A6A6KR64-F1
#
_entry.id   AF-A0A6A6KR64-F1
#
_cell.length_a   1.000
_cell.length_b   1.000
_cell.length_c   1.000
_cell.angle_alpha   90.00
_cell.angle_beta   90.00
_cell.angle_gamma   90.00
#
_symmetry.space_group_name_H-M   'P 1'
#
loop_
_entity.id
_entity.type
_entity.pdbx_description
1 polymer ?
#
loop_
_entity_poly.entity_id
_entity_poly.type
_entity_poly.pdbx_seq_one_letter_code
_entity_poly.pdbx_strand_id
1 'polypeptide(L)'
;MKIIQLGITLSDENGIIAGTSEFNFKFLIETEVFYDPKSIEFLKESGIDFEELRINGIDQLFFSNMFTHVLSRHRDLKWLTFHGLYDLAYMGKLVTKKPLPVSMLDFSEIIATAFGCCVLDVKYMAPFYDDLHRGGKNYPERVMEKNIYQKGGELGLEKFAKILGVKRVGGSHQAGSDSLLIARVFARMKMIYGIQESRFVRFLYGATTRICELVRTQVFPTLPRYCQPGNPRLCQVLPASRYCQPMIHGVFLHPPIIQHQYRVL
;
A
#
# COMPACT_ATOMS: atom_id res chain seq x y z
N MET A 1 9.07 15.34 3.31
CA MET A 1 9.31 14.66 2.03
C MET A 1 8.02 14.45 1.26
N LYS A 2 8.07 14.64 -0.06
CA LYS A 2 6.98 14.40 -1.01
C LYS A 2 7.11 13.01 -1.63
N ILE A 3 5.97 12.45 -2.02
CA ILE A 3 5.91 11.19 -2.76
C ILE A 3 6.38 11.41 -4.20
N ILE A 4 7.13 10.45 -4.77
CA ILE A 4 7.70 10.53 -6.14
C ILE A 4 6.89 9.66 -7.09
N GLN A 5 6.70 8.39 -6.73
CA GLN A 5 5.90 7.44 -7.51
C GLN A 5 4.88 6.74 -6.63
N LEU A 6 3.83 6.22 -7.27
CA LEU A 6 2.77 5.42 -6.66
C LEU A 6 2.37 4.28 -7.57
N GLY A 7 2.62 3.04 -7.15
CA GLY A 7 2.12 1.85 -7.83
C GLY A 7 0.80 1.41 -7.24
N ILE A 8 -0.17 1.14 -8.10
CA ILE A 8 -1.44 0.50 -7.74
C ILE A 8 -1.63 -0.71 -8.64
N THR A 9 -1.62 -1.90 -8.06
CA THR A 9 -2.08 -3.11 -8.75
C THR A 9 -3.43 -3.52 -8.22
N LEU A 10 -4.35 -3.85 -9.13
CA LEU A 10 -5.68 -4.37 -8.84
C LEU A 10 -5.76 -5.85 -9.16
N SER A 11 -6.26 -6.65 -8.22
CA SER A 11 -6.57 -8.06 -8.43
C SER A 11 -7.87 -8.49 -7.76
N ASP A 12 -8.43 -9.60 -8.21
CA ASP A 12 -9.55 -10.27 -7.54
C ASP A 12 -9.07 -11.12 -6.33
N GLU A 13 -10.00 -11.79 -5.65
CA GLU A 13 -9.73 -12.67 -4.50
C GLU A 13 -8.88 -13.91 -4.81
N ASN A 14 -8.86 -14.33 -6.07
CA ASN A 14 -8.08 -15.45 -6.58
C ASN A 14 -6.66 -15.01 -6.99
N GLY A 15 -6.37 -13.71 -6.96
CA GLY A 15 -5.09 -13.13 -7.35
C GLY A 15 -4.94 -12.94 -8.86
N ILE A 16 -6.06 -12.95 -9.61
CA ILE A 16 -6.06 -12.60 -11.03
C ILE A 16 -5.91 -11.08 -11.14
N ILE A 17 -4.86 -10.64 -11.83
CA ILE A 17 -4.53 -9.22 -11.98
C ILE A 17 -5.43 -8.58 -13.04
N ALA A 18 -6.19 -7.55 -12.65
CA ALA A 18 -6.98 -6.73 -13.55
C ALA A 18 -6.15 -5.63 -14.23
N GLY A 19 -5.15 -5.10 -13.54
CA GLY A 19 -4.24 -4.10 -14.09
C GLY A 19 -3.28 -3.51 -13.06
N THR A 20 -2.23 -2.87 -13.55
CA THR A 20 -1.25 -2.14 -12.75
C THR A 20 -1.10 -0.74 -13.31
N SER A 21 -1.16 0.26 -12.43
CA SER A 21 -0.92 1.67 -12.76
C SER A 21 0.25 2.20 -11.94
N GLU A 22 1.09 3.00 -12.58
CA GLU A 22 2.15 3.76 -11.93
C GLU A 22 1.86 5.25 -12.11
N PHE A 23 1.70 5.97 -11.00
CA PHE A 23 1.50 7.41 -10.99
C PHE A 23 2.81 8.08 -10.62
N ASN A 24 3.27 8.96 -11.51
CA ASN A 24 4.51 9.70 -11.39
C ASN A 24 4.18 11.13 -10.99
N PHE A 25 4.61 11.55 -9.80
CA PHE A 25 4.25 12.86 -9.25
C PHE A 25 5.27 13.93 -9.60
N LYS A 26 4.75 15.17 -9.69
CA LYS A 26 5.59 16.34 -9.87
C LYS A 26 6.60 16.46 -8.74
N PHE A 27 7.88 16.53 -9.10
CA PHE A 27 8.99 16.60 -8.15
C PHE A 27 10.09 17.50 -8.68
N LEU A 28 10.50 18.49 -7.89
CA LEU A 28 11.69 19.32 -8.15
C LEU A 28 12.62 19.19 -6.95
N ILE A 29 13.80 18.64 -7.19
CA ILE A 29 14.82 18.43 -6.16
C ILE A 29 15.20 19.77 -5.51
N GLU A 30 15.27 20.85 -6.30
CA GLU A 30 15.67 22.19 -5.87
C GLU A 30 14.70 22.81 -4.86
N THR A 31 13.44 22.35 -4.86
CA THR A 31 12.40 22.87 -3.97
C THR A 31 12.23 22.03 -2.70
N GLU A 32 12.90 20.89 -2.60
CA GLU A 32 12.80 20.00 -1.45
C GLU A 32 13.81 20.40 -0.37
N VAL A 33 13.28 20.83 0.78
CA VAL A 33 14.09 21.23 1.96
C VAL A 33 14.85 20.04 2.56
N PHE A 34 14.33 18.81 2.38
CA PHE A 34 14.90 17.59 2.94
C PHE A 34 14.87 16.48 1.90
N TYR A 35 16.04 16.13 1.37
CA TYR A 35 16.26 14.93 0.56
C TYR A 35 17.62 14.31 0.88
N ASP A 36 17.78 13.02 0.61
CA ASP A 36 19.07 12.33 0.69
C ASP A 36 19.64 12.23 -0.74
N PRO A 37 20.81 12.85 -1.02
CA PRO A 37 21.45 12.77 -2.33
C PRO A 37 21.68 11.34 -2.82
N LYS A 38 22.00 10.40 -1.90
CA LYS A 38 22.21 8.99 -2.26
C LYS A 38 20.90 8.34 -2.74
N SER A 39 19.79 8.69 -2.13
CA SER A 39 18.47 8.22 -2.57
C SER A 39 18.09 8.78 -3.93
N ILE A 40 18.45 10.03 -4.23
CA ILE A 40 18.21 10.64 -5.55
C ILE A 40 19.06 9.93 -6.62
N GLU A 41 20.34 9.70 -6.36
CA GLU A 41 21.23 8.99 -7.28
C GLU A 41 20.74 7.56 -7.54
N PHE A 42 20.40 6.83 -6.49
CA PHE A 42 19.82 5.49 -6.60
C PHE A 42 18.53 5.46 -7.44
N LEU A 43 17.64 6.44 -7.25
CA LEU A 43 16.40 6.53 -8.03
C LEU A 43 16.67 6.81 -9.51
N LYS A 44 17.67 7.66 -9.82
CA LYS A 44 18.11 7.88 -11.20
C LYS A 44 18.64 6.58 -11.83
N GLU A 45 19.48 5.84 -11.11
CA GLU A 45 19.98 4.54 -11.54
C GLU A 45 18.86 3.50 -11.73
N SER A 46 17.78 3.63 -10.96
CA SER A 46 16.57 2.80 -11.08
C SER A 46 15.64 3.22 -12.24
N GLY A 47 16.03 4.24 -13.01
CA GLY A 47 15.32 4.70 -14.20
C GLY A 47 14.33 5.84 -13.97
N ILE A 48 14.39 6.53 -12.83
CA ILE A 48 13.56 7.71 -12.58
C ILE A 48 14.13 8.93 -13.30
N ASP A 49 13.38 9.43 -14.28
CA ASP A 49 13.66 10.69 -14.95
C ASP A 49 13.06 11.87 -14.18
N PHE A 50 13.88 12.52 -13.36
CA PHE A 50 13.45 13.67 -12.56
C PHE A 50 13.07 14.90 -13.39
N GLU A 51 13.58 15.03 -14.62
CA GLU A 51 13.20 16.14 -15.50
C GLU A 51 11.80 15.90 -16.06
N GLU A 52 11.49 14.66 -16.42
CA GLU A 52 10.13 14.26 -16.80
C GLU A 52 9.14 14.45 -15.64
N LEU A 53 9.52 14.06 -14.41
CA LEU A 53 8.70 14.32 -13.23
C LEU A 53 8.46 15.82 -13.03
N ARG A 54 9.48 16.65 -13.25
CA ARG A 54 9.37 18.11 -13.11
C ARG A 54 8.39 18.71 -14.11
N ILE A 55 8.45 18.29 -15.38
CA ILE A 55 7.67 18.88 -16.48
C ILE A 55 6.26 18.28 -16.53
N ASN A 56 6.14 16.96 -16.53
CA ASN A 56 4.92 16.21 -16.83
C ASN A 56 4.35 15.45 -15.62
N GLY A 57 5.00 15.52 -14.45
CA GLY A 57 4.54 14.84 -13.25
C GLY A 57 3.17 15.34 -12.76
N ILE A 58 2.42 14.43 -12.15
CA ILE A 58 1.07 14.67 -11.64
C ILE A 58 1.12 15.61 -10.43
N ASP A 59 0.25 16.62 -10.42
CA ASP A 59 0.06 17.45 -9.23
C ASP A 59 -0.52 16.62 -8.07
N GLN A 60 0.17 16.64 -6.92
CA GLN A 60 -0.18 15.80 -5.78
C GLN A 60 -1.51 16.19 -5.16
N LEU A 61 -1.87 17.48 -5.16
CA LEU A 61 -3.13 17.94 -4.60
C LEU A 61 -4.31 17.52 -5.49
N PHE A 62 -4.16 17.64 -6.81
CA PHE A 62 -5.11 17.15 -7.79
C PHE A 62 -5.33 15.65 -7.64
N PHE A 63 -4.25 14.86 -7.63
CA PHE A 63 -4.35 13.42 -7.43
C PHE A 63 -5.02 13.07 -6.10
N SER A 64 -4.59 13.71 -5.00
CA SER A 64 -5.16 13.51 -3.66
C SER A 64 -6.68 13.74 -3.66
N ASN A 65 -7.17 14.83 -4.26
CA ASN A 65 -8.60 15.12 -4.36
C ASN A 65 -9.37 13.99 -5.06
N MET A 66 -8.87 13.52 -6.20
CA MET A 66 -9.48 12.45 -6.97
C MET A 66 -9.43 11.12 -6.22
N PHE A 67 -8.28 10.81 -5.62
CA PHE A 67 -8.07 9.55 -4.93
C PHE A 67 -8.91 9.43 -3.65
N THR A 68 -9.09 10.52 -2.89
CA THR A 68 -10.04 10.55 -1.77
C THR A 68 -11.47 10.24 -2.21
N HIS A 69 -11.88 10.67 -3.42
CA HIS A 69 -13.19 10.29 -3.96
C HIS A 69 -13.29 8.79 -4.21
N VAL A 70 -12.26 8.18 -4.81
CA VAL A 70 -12.18 6.73 -5.02
C VAL A 70 -12.30 5.98 -3.69
N LEU A 71 -11.51 6.36 -2.68
CA LEU A 71 -11.57 5.75 -1.34
C LEU A 71 -12.94 5.88 -0.67
N SER A 72 -13.66 6.98 -0.90
CA SER A 72 -15.00 7.19 -0.35
C SER A 72 -16.06 6.25 -0.95
N ARG A 73 -15.84 5.78 -2.19
CA ARG A 73 -16.73 4.90 -2.94
C ARG A 73 -16.41 3.43 -2.76
N HIS A 74 -15.15 3.10 -2.51
CA HIS A 74 -14.64 1.73 -2.43
C HIS A 74 -14.09 1.46 -1.02
N ARG A 75 -15.00 1.32 -0.05
CA ARG A 75 -14.68 1.08 1.37
C ARG A 75 -14.45 -0.40 1.71
N ASP A 76 -14.78 -1.27 0.78
CA ASP A 76 -14.68 -2.73 0.83
C ASP A 76 -13.36 -3.26 0.26
N LEU A 77 -12.46 -2.36 -0.15
CA LEU A 77 -11.13 -2.71 -0.65
C LEU A 77 -10.29 -3.39 0.41
N LYS A 78 -9.49 -4.35 -0.06
CA LYS A 78 -8.39 -4.93 0.72
C LYS A 78 -7.08 -4.32 0.24
N TRP A 79 -6.29 -3.85 1.20
CA TRP A 79 -5.02 -3.22 0.93
C TRP A 79 -3.89 -4.18 1.22
N LEU A 80 -2.95 -4.26 0.29
CA LEU A 80 -1.78 -5.10 0.41
C LEU A 80 -0.52 -4.24 0.31
N THR A 81 0.44 -4.49 1.18
CA THR A 81 1.73 -3.80 1.19
C THR A 81 2.86 -4.80 1.43
N PHE A 82 4.10 -4.36 1.30
CA PHE A 82 5.27 -5.12 1.72
C PHE A 82 6.20 -4.20 2.50
N HIS A 83 6.30 -4.39 3.81
CA HIS A 83 6.98 -3.45 4.71
C HIS A 83 6.33 -2.05 4.67
N GLY A 84 5.00 -2.04 4.68
CA GLY A 84 4.18 -0.92 4.21
C GLY A 84 4.00 0.26 5.17
N LEU A 85 4.72 0.31 6.29
CA LEU A 85 4.53 1.35 7.30
C LEU A 85 4.74 2.76 6.71
N TYR A 86 5.86 2.96 6.01
CA TYR A 86 6.17 4.24 5.37
C TYR A 86 5.25 4.52 4.18
N ASP A 87 4.88 3.50 3.43
CA ASP A 87 3.95 3.61 2.31
C ASP A 87 2.60 4.14 2.77
N LEU A 88 2.05 3.55 3.83
CA LEU A 88 0.82 4.00 4.46
C LEU A 88 0.97 5.38 5.10
N ALA A 89 2.14 5.75 5.61
CA ALA A 89 2.41 7.11 6.08
C ALA A 89 2.34 8.13 4.95
N TYR A 90 2.99 7.88 3.81
CA TYR A 90 2.87 8.76 2.64
C TYR A 90 1.42 8.85 2.15
N MET A 91 0.71 7.72 2.11
CA MET A 91 -0.70 7.67 1.70
C MET A 91 -1.63 8.39 2.68
N GLY A 92 -1.44 8.19 3.98
CA GLY A 92 -2.18 8.88 5.04
C GLY A 92 -1.99 10.40 4.95
N LYS A 93 -0.75 10.85 4.75
CA LYS A 93 -0.45 12.26 4.51
C LYS A 93 -1.10 12.77 3.21
N LEU A 94 -1.03 11.99 2.13
CA LEU A 94 -1.61 12.35 0.84
C LEU A 94 -3.12 12.55 0.94
N VAL A 95 -3.85 11.64 1.60
CA VAL A 95 -5.32 11.70 1.69
C VAL A 95 -5.82 12.70 2.73
N THR A 96 -5.11 12.85 3.86
CA THR A 96 -5.52 13.80 4.92
C THR A 96 -5.07 15.23 4.62
N LYS A 97 -4.01 15.40 3.84
CA LYS A 97 -3.33 16.69 3.56
C LYS A 97 -2.88 17.40 4.85
N LYS A 98 -2.67 16.62 5.91
CA LYS A 98 -2.21 17.08 7.22
C LYS A 98 -0.84 16.50 7.53
N PRO A 99 -0.07 17.09 8.46
CA PRO A 99 1.09 16.44 9.03
C PRO A 99 0.73 15.05 9.58
N LEU A 100 1.70 14.13 9.55
CA LEU A 100 1.54 12.84 10.20
C LEU A 100 1.35 13.03 11.71
N PRO A 101 0.50 12.21 12.35
CA PRO A 101 0.34 12.27 13.79
C PRO A 101 1.63 11.83 14.49
N VAL A 102 1.80 12.32 15.71
CA VAL A 102 2.95 11.96 16.57
C VAL A 102 2.75 10.56 17.17
N SER A 103 1.50 10.17 17.44
CA SER A 103 1.14 8.90 18.05
C SER A 103 0.88 7.82 17.00
N MET A 104 1.38 6.61 17.26
CA MET A 104 1.06 5.42 16.47
C MET A 104 -0.42 5.04 16.55
N LEU A 105 -1.11 5.38 17.65
CA LEU A 105 -2.54 5.15 17.78
C LEU A 105 -3.33 6.03 16.80
N ASP A 106 -3.09 7.33 16.82
CA ASP A 106 -3.72 8.28 15.89
C ASP A 106 -3.39 7.94 14.43
N PHE A 107 -2.15 7.52 14.16
CA PHE A 107 -1.75 7.00 12.84
C PHE A 107 -2.63 5.81 12.43
N SER A 108 -2.77 4.84 13.32
CA SER A 108 -3.55 3.63 13.09
C SER A 108 -5.04 3.92 12.84
N GLU A 109 -5.60 4.95 13.49
CA GLU A 109 -6.98 5.42 13.29
C GLU A 109 -7.15 6.14 11.95
N ILE A 110 -6.19 6.97 11.56
CA ILE A 110 -6.18 7.64 10.25
C ILE A 110 -6.16 6.61 9.13
N ILE A 111 -5.28 5.61 9.21
CA ILE A 111 -5.20 4.55 8.20
C ILE A 111 -6.49 3.75 8.16
N ALA A 112 -7.04 3.35 9.31
CA ALA A 112 -8.31 2.65 9.38
C ALA A 112 -9.44 3.47 8.74
N THR A 113 -9.51 4.77 9.02
CA THR A 113 -10.55 5.67 8.50
C THR A 113 -10.42 5.91 7.00
N ALA A 114 -9.21 6.02 6.47
CA ALA A 114 -8.97 6.30 5.06
C ALA A 114 -9.08 5.04 4.19
N PHE A 115 -8.47 3.93 4.62
CA PHE A 115 -8.28 2.72 3.82
C PHE A 115 -9.11 1.53 4.32
N GLY A 116 -9.82 1.67 5.44
CA GLY A 116 -10.55 0.58 6.07
C GLY A 116 -9.64 -0.29 6.95
N CYS A 117 -10.23 -1.33 7.54
CA CYS A 117 -9.50 -2.23 8.44
C CYS A 117 -8.82 -3.38 7.70
N CYS A 118 -9.12 -3.64 6.43
CA CYS A 118 -8.57 -4.78 5.70
C CYS A 118 -7.23 -4.42 5.04
N VAL A 119 -6.18 -4.31 5.87
CA VAL A 119 -4.81 -4.03 5.41
C VAL A 119 -3.91 -5.22 5.79
N LEU A 120 -3.14 -5.71 4.82
CA LEU A 120 -2.21 -6.83 4.97
C LEU A 120 -0.80 -6.39 4.58
N ASP A 121 0.19 -6.73 5.41
CA ASP A 121 1.60 -6.56 5.09
C ASP A 121 2.24 -7.92 4.78
N VAL A 122 2.60 -8.14 3.52
CA VAL A 122 3.19 -9.39 3.03
C VAL A 122 4.52 -9.69 3.72
N LYS A 123 5.29 -8.67 4.10
CA LYS A 123 6.55 -8.88 4.85
C LYS A 123 6.26 -9.35 6.26
N TYR A 124 5.22 -8.83 6.91
CA TYR A 124 4.76 -9.33 8.21
C TYR A 124 4.32 -10.80 8.13
N MET A 125 3.72 -11.19 7.01
CA MET A 125 3.27 -12.57 6.77
C MET A 125 4.41 -13.55 6.43
N ALA A 126 5.56 -13.04 5.97
CA ALA A 126 6.64 -13.85 5.44
C ALA A 126 7.25 -14.86 6.43
N PRO A 127 7.47 -14.56 7.73
CA PRO A 127 8.02 -15.54 8.68
C PRO A 127 7.14 -16.78 8.85
N PHE A 128 5.83 -16.67 8.63
CA PHE A 128 4.89 -17.77 8.77
C PHE A 128 4.96 -18.78 7.62
N TYR A 129 5.72 -18.46 6.57
CA TYR A 129 6.09 -19.36 5.47
C TYR A 129 6.84 -20.62 5.96
N ASP A 130 7.83 -20.45 6.85
CA ASP A 130 8.64 -21.56 7.37
C ASP A 130 7.80 -22.50 8.25
N ASP A 131 6.90 -21.94 9.06
CA ASP A 131 6.07 -22.68 10.02
C ASP A 131 4.90 -23.41 9.35
N LEU A 132 4.32 -22.82 8.29
CA LEU A 132 3.31 -23.46 7.44
C LEU A 132 3.90 -24.63 6.63
N HIS A 133 5.18 -24.56 6.25
CA HIS A 133 5.89 -25.69 5.63
C HIS A 133 6.21 -26.84 6.59
N ARG A 134 6.36 -26.57 7.90
CA ARG A 134 6.71 -27.59 8.91
C ARG A 134 5.53 -28.20 9.66
N GLY A 135 4.29 -27.91 9.25
CA GLY A 135 3.09 -28.52 9.84
C GLY A 135 2.74 -28.02 11.25
N GLY A 136 3.12 -26.79 11.61
CA GLY A 136 2.95 -26.24 12.95
C GLY A 136 1.49 -25.98 13.33
N LYS A 137 0.81 -26.97 13.92
CA LYS A 137 -0.56 -26.83 14.46
C LYS A 137 -0.65 -26.09 15.79
N ASN A 138 0.45 -25.74 16.48
CA ASN A 138 0.40 -25.11 17.81
C ASN A 138 1.64 -24.23 18.10
N TYR A 139 1.70 -23.01 17.56
CA TYR A 139 2.69 -22.00 18.01
C TYR A 139 1.95 -20.85 18.71
N PRO A 140 2.26 -20.55 19.99
CA PRO A 140 1.53 -19.55 20.76
C PRO A 140 1.76 -18.14 20.23
N GLU A 141 0.67 -17.37 20.15
CA GLU A 141 0.59 -16.00 19.61
C GLU A 141 1.68 -15.05 20.14
N ARG A 142 2.12 -15.23 21.40
CA ARG A 142 3.16 -14.41 22.05
C ARG A 142 4.60 -14.70 21.59
N VAL A 143 4.87 -15.88 21.04
CA VAL A 143 6.19 -16.23 20.48
C VAL A 143 6.36 -15.66 19.07
N MET A 144 5.26 -15.35 18.38
CA MET A 144 5.26 -14.74 17.05
C MET A 144 5.91 -13.35 17.05
N GLU A 145 5.54 -12.47 17.99
CA GLU A 145 6.05 -11.08 18.00
C GLU A 145 7.57 -10.98 18.03
N LYS A 146 8.27 -11.87 18.75
CA LYS A 146 9.75 -11.81 18.87
C LYS A 146 10.50 -12.38 17.66
N ASN A 147 9.96 -13.41 16.99
CA ASN A 147 10.63 -14.06 15.85
C ASN A 147 10.40 -13.35 14.51
N ILE A 148 9.29 -12.61 14.36
CA ILE A 148 8.95 -11.85 13.14
C ILE A 148 10.04 -10.83 12.80
N TYR A 149 10.56 -10.11 13.81
CA TYR A 149 11.57 -9.07 13.60
C TYR A 149 12.97 -9.62 13.26
N GLN A 150 13.32 -10.82 13.75
CA GLN A 150 14.66 -11.38 13.54
C GLN A 150 14.79 -12.16 12.22
N LYS A 151 13.75 -12.86 11.74
CA LYS A 151 13.81 -13.61 10.47
C LYS A 151 13.24 -12.86 9.26
N GLY A 152 12.21 -12.02 9.45
CA GLY A 152 11.61 -11.23 8.36
C GLY A 152 12.48 -10.06 7.91
N GLY A 153 13.38 -9.58 8.78
CA GLY A 153 14.21 -8.39 8.53
C GLY A 153 15.08 -8.48 7.29
N GLU A 154 15.66 -9.65 7.02
CA GLU A 154 16.60 -9.89 5.91
C GLU A 154 15.94 -10.28 4.59
N LEU A 155 14.62 -10.55 4.59
CA LEU A 155 13.92 -10.97 3.38
C LEU A 155 13.34 -9.77 2.64
N GLY A 156 14.04 -9.33 1.60
CA GLY A 156 13.54 -8.33 0.65
C GLY A 156 12.53 -8.93 -0.34
N LEU A 157 11.70 -8.08 -0.96
CA LEU A 157 10.65 -8.48 -1.91
C LEU A 157 11.20 -9.31 -3.07
N GLU A 158 12.32 -8.89 -3.66
CA GLU A 158 12.95 -9.60 -4.79
C GLU A 158 13.37 -11.02 -4.41
N LYS A 159 14.02 -11.17 -3.25
CA LYS A 159 14.41 -12.47 -2.71
C LYS A 159 13.19 -13.33 -2.41
N PHE A 160 12.11 -12.72 -1.89
CA PHE A 160 10.88 -13.45 -1.61
C PHE A 160 10.18 -13.95 -2.88
N ALA A 161 10.09 -13.10 -3.90
CA ALA A 161 9.57 -13.47 -5.22
C ALA A 161 10.37 -14.64 -5.82
N LYS A 162 11.71 -14.59 -5.73
CA LYS A 162 12.58 -15.68 -6.19
C LYS A 162 12.30 -17.01 -5.47
N ILE A 163 12.14 -16.99 -4.15
CA ILE A 163 11.79 -18.19 -3.34
C ILE A 163 10.46 -18.80 -3.81
N LEU A 164 9.47 -17.95 -4.11
CA LEU A 164 8.14 -18.38 -4.54
C LEU A 164 8.03 -18.69 -6.04
N GLY A 165 9.12 -18.53 -6.79
CA GLY A 165 9.16 -18.72 -8.24
C GLY A 165 8.34 -17.68 -9.02
N VAL A 166 8.11 -16.50 -8.45
CA VAL A 166 7.38 -15.40 -9.07
C VAL A 166 8.35 -14.52 -9.85
N LYS A 167 8.07 -14.30 -11.14
CA LYS A 167 8.87 -13.41 -12.00
C LYS A 167 8.37 -11.97 -11.92
N ARG A 168 9.31 -11.02 -11.77
CA ARG A 168 9.07 -9.58 -11.89
C ARG A 168 8.72 -9.20 -13.33
N VAL A 169 7.90 -8.16 -13.48
CA VAL A 169 7.60 -7.47 -14.74
C VAL A 169 7.80 -5.98 -14.50
N GLY A 170 8.63 -5.33 -15.32
CA GLY A 170 9.06 -3.95 -15.13
C GLY A 170 10.39 -3.82 -14.37
N GLY A 171 10.87 -2.59 -14.20
CA GLY A 171 12.13 -2.30 -13.48
C GLY A 171 12.03 -2.62 -11.99
N SER A 172 13.12 -3.05 -11.36
CA SER A 172 13.19 -3.06 -9.89
C SER A 172 13.17 -1.62 -9.40
N HIS A 173 12.60 -1.38 -8.21
CA HIS A 173 12.56 -0.06 -7.59
C HIS A 173 11.71 0.97 -8.34
N GLN A 174 10.74 0.49 -9.12
CA GLN A 174 9.67 1.29 -9.71
C GLN A 174 8.34 0.88 -9.08
N ALA A 175 7.57 1.86 -8.62
CA ALA A 175 6.45 1.59 -7.72
C ALA A 175 5.38 0.68 -8.36
N GLY A 176 5.11 0.82 -9.66
CA GLY A 176 4.18 -0.03 -10.40
C GLY A 176 4.64 -1.49 -10.45
N SER A 177 5.89 -1.72 -10.87
CA SER A 177 6.53 -3.04 -10.91
C SER A 177 6.56 -3.72 -9.55
N ASP A 178 6.92 -2.98 -8.49
CA ASP A 178 6.92 -3.49 -7.12
C ASP A 178 5.50 -3.84 -6.64
N SER A 179 4.50 -3.00 -6.90
CA SER A 179 3.10 -3.29 -6.53
C SER A 179 2.58 -4.58 -7.19
N LEU A 180 2.94 -4.82 -8.45
CA LEU A 180 2.56 -6.03 -9.17
C LEU A 180 3.26 -7.26 -8.59
N LEU A 181 4.55 -7.13 -8.25
CA LEU A 181 5.31 -8.21 -7.66
C LEU A 181 4.76 -8.59 -6.28
N ILE A 182 4.40 -7.62 -5.45
CA ILE A 182 3.76 -7.84 -4.14
C ILE A 182 2.44 -8.60 -4.33
N ALA A 183 1.59 -8.17 -5.26
CA ALA A 183 0.30 -8.83 -5.55
C ALA A 183 0.49 -10.31 -5.94
N ARG A 184 1.45 -10.59 -6.84
CA ARG A 184 1.74 -11.95 -7.31
C ARG A 184 2.38 -12.81 -6.22
N VAL A 185 3.28 -12.25 -5.42
CA VAL A 185 3.87 -12.93 -4.26
C VAL A 185 2.76 -13.35 -3.29
N PHE A 186 1.86 -12.44 -2.94
CA PHE A 186 0.74 -12.75 -2.04
C PHE A 186 -0.22 -13.79 -2.62
N ALA A 187 -0.60 -13.68 -3.89
CA ALA A 187 -1.43 -14.68 -4.56
C ALA A 187 -0.75 -16.06 -4.54
N ARG A 188 0.56 -16.11 -4.82
CA ARG A 188 1.34 -17.35 -4.77
C ARG A 188 1.42 -17.92 -3.36
N MET A 189 1.59 -17.08 -2.35
CA MET A 189 1.55 -17.49 -0.94
C MET A 189 0.18 -18.09 -0.58
N LYS A 190 -0.93 -17.44 -0.95
CA LYS A 190 -2.26 -17.98 -0.71
C LYS A 190 -2.44 -19.37 -1.34
N MET A 191 -2.04 -19.52 -2.59
CA MET A 191 -2.17 -20.78 -3.34
C MET A 191 -1.36 -21.93 -2.72
N ILE A 192 -0.11 -21.68 -2.32
CA ILE A 192 0.76 -22.75 -1.79
C ILE A 192 0.41 -23.10 -0.34
N TYR A 193 0.10 -22.10 0.50
CA TYR A 193 0.05 -22.28 1.95
C TYR A 193 -1.35 -22.24 2.56
N GLY A 194 -2.39 -21.92 1.78
CA GLY A 194 -3.76 -21.81 2.29
C GLY A 194 -3.91 -20.76 3.41
N ILE A 195 -3.24 -19.62 3.24
CA ILE A 195 -3.16 -18.57 4.26
C ILE A 195 -4.57 -18.06 4.63
N GLN A 196 -4.89 -18.11 5.92
CA GLN A 196 -6.06 -17.44 6.48
C GLN A 196 -5.73 -15.97 6.76
N GLU A 197 -6.12 -15.10 5.84
CA GLU A 197 -5.81 -13.67 5.88
C GLU A 197 -6.25 -12.98 7.18
N SER A 198 -7.38 -13.39 7.77
CA SER A 198 -7.94 -12.83 9.00
C SER A 198 -6.96 -12.81 10.19
N ARG A 199 -5.96 -13.70 10.19
CA ARG A 199 -4.90 -13.76 11.21
C ARG A 199 -3.88 -12.64 11.11
N PHE A 200 -3.78 -12.00 9.94
CA PHE A 200 -2.73 -11.03 9.59
C PHE A 200 -3.27 -9.63 9.29
N VAL A 201 -4.59 -9.51 9.14
CA VAL A 201 -5.25 -8.22 8.92
C VAL A 201 -4.88 -7.25 10.05
N ARG A 202 -4.53 -6.01 9.66
CA ARG A 202 -4.16 -4.86 10.52
C ARG A 202 -2.77 -4.90 11.14
N PHE A 203 -1.97 -5.92 10.87
CA PHE A 203 -0.58 -5.95 11.29
C PHE A 203 0.33 -5.38 10.21
N LEU A 204 1.25 -4.52 10.60
CA LEU A 204 2.29 -3.96 9.74
C LEU A 204 3.66 -4.41 10.23
N TYR A 205 4.55 -4.73 9.31
CA TYR A 205 5.91 -5.06 9.67
C TYR A 205 6.61 -3.81 10.24
N GLY A 206 7.28 -3.94 11.38
CA GLY A 206 7.96 -2.81 12.03
C GLY A 206 7.07 -1.95 12.95
N ALA A 207 5.78 -2.25 13.07
CA ALA A 207 4.85 -1.54 13.96
C ALA A 207 4.40 -2.42 15.13
N THR A 208 4.39 -1.85 16.34
CA THR A 208 3.84 -2.50 17.54
C THR A 208 2.33 -2.34 17.66
N THR A 209 1.78 -1.27 17.10
CA THR A 209 0.34 -0.98 17.10
C THR A 209 -0.33 -1.54 15.85
N ARG A 210 -1.44 -2.28 16.04
CA ARG A 210 -2.29 -2.73 14.93
C ARG A 210 -3.10 -1.55 14.40
N ILE A 211 -3.39 -1.53 13.10
CA ILE A 211 -4.38 -0.60 12.52
C ILE A 211 -5.68 -0.70 13.32
N CYS A 212 -6.33 0.41 13.68
CA CYS A 212 -7.53 0.38 14.52
C CYS A 212 -8.69 -0.39 13.87
N GLU A 213 -9.57 -0.98 14.71
CA GLU A 213 -10.89 -1.37 14.23
C GLU A 213 -11.74 -0.12 14.11
N LEU A 214 -12.42 0.03 12.97
CA LEU A 214 -13.52 0.96 12.87
C LEU A 214 -14.70 0.33 13.60
N VAL A 215 -14.95 0.80 14.82
CA VAL A 215 -16.27 0.63 15.42
C VAL A 215 -17.23 1.36 14.50
N ARG A 216 -18.11 0.63 13.79
CA ARG A 216 -19.20 1.23 13.01
C ARG A 216 -20.15 1.94 13.96
N THR A 217 -19.81 3.13 14.44
CA THR A 217 -20.83 4.09 14.82
C THR A 217 -21.53 4.50 13.53
N GLN A 218 -22.86 4.39 13.50
CA GLN A 218 -23.71 4.74 12.36
C GLN A 218 -23.73 6.25 12.06
N VAL A 219 -22.63 6.97 12.30
CA VAL A 219 -22.50 8.38 12.00
C VAL A 219 -21.65 8.50 10.75
N PHE A 220 -22.33 8.45 9.60
CA PHE A 220 -21.72 8.85 8.34
C PHE A 220 -21.32 10.33 8.48
N PRO A 221 -20.04 10.70 8.30
CA PRO A 221 -19.70 12.10 8.15
C PRO A 221 -20.44 12.61 6.92
N THR A 222 -21.34 13.57 7.11
CA THR A 222 -21.94 14.33 6.02
C THR A 222 -20.82 15.14 5.36
N LEU A 223 -20.21 14.56 4.33
CA LEU A 223 -19.34 15.33 3.45
C LEU A 223 -20.20 16.40 2.75
N PRO A 224 -19.73 17.66 2.66
CA PRO A 224 -20.48 18.71 1.99
C PRO A 224 -20.74 18.28 0.54
N ARG A 225 -22.03 18.24 0.17
CA ARG A 225 -22.45 18.09 -1.23
C ARG A 225 -21.92 19.31 -1.97
N TYR A 226 -20.86 19.15 -2.75
CA TYR A 226 -20.54 20.14 -3.77
C TYR A 226 -21.66 20.11 -4.81
N CYS A 227 -22.46 21.18 -4.85
CA CYS A 227 -23.38 21.47 -5.94
C CYS A 227 -22.58 21.62 -7.22
N GLN A 228 -22.89 20.82 -8.24
CA GLN A 228 -22.42 21.06 -9.60
C GLN A 228 -23.21 22.20 -10.24
N PRO A 229 -22.58 23.13 -10.97
CA PRO A 229 -23.25 23.87 -12.02
C PRO A 229 -23.00 23.17 -13.37
N GLY A 230 -24.03 22.47 -13.84
CA GLY A 230 -24.47 22.46 -15.24
C GLY A 230 -23.61 21.78 -16.31
N ASN A 231 -23.97 20.54 -16.66
CA ASN A 231 -24.47 20.23 -18.02
C ASN A 231 -25.17 18.85 -18.04
N PRO A 232 -26.48 18.74 -18.35
CA PRO A 232 -27.17 17.46 -18.38
C PRO A 232 -27.16 16.90 -19.80
N ARG A 233 -26.28 15.93 -20.10
CA ARG A 233 -26.52 14.88 -21.10
C ARG A 233 -25.37 13.86 -21.08
N LEU A 234 -25.76 12.59 -21.12
CA LEU A 234 -24.94 11.36 -21.17
C LEU A 234 -24.33 10.90 -19.83
N CYS A 235 -25.21 10.42 -18.95
CA CYS A 235 -24.96 9.17 -18.22
C CYS A 235 -26.33 8.54 -17.94
N GLN A 236 -26.81 7.72 -18.89
CA GLN A 236 -27.91 6.82 -18.60
C GLN A 236 -27.40 5.85 -17.52
N VAL A 237 -27.91 6.04 -16.32
CA VAL A 237 -27.73 5.13 -15.19
C VAL A 237 -28.43 3.83 -15.57
N LEU A 238 -27.65 2.81 -15.91
CA LEU A 238 -28.18 1.45 -15.91
C LEU A 238 -28.44 1.03 -14.46
N PRO A 239 -29.55 0.33 -14.18
CA PRO A 239 -29.93 -0.05 -12.83
C PRO A 239 -28.87 -0.95 -12.21
N ALA A 240 -28.54 -0.64 -10.95
CA ALA A 240 -27.63 -1.41 -10.11
C ALA A 240 -28.21 -2.80 -9.80
N SER A 241 -28.11 -3.72 -10.74
CA SER A 241 -28.29 -5.15 -10.46
C SER A 241 -27.41 -5.95 -11.42
N ARG A 242 -26.50 -6.75 -10.84
CA ARG A 242 -25.57 -7.70 -11.49
C ARG A 242 -24.25 -7.15 -12.03
N TYR A 243 -23.49 -6.46 -11.19
CA TYR A 243 -22.05 -6.64 -11.24
C TYR A 243 -21.68 -7.66 -10.18
N CYS A 244 -21.16 -8.82 -10.61
CA CYS A 244 -20.34 -9.67 -9.75
C CYS A 244 -19.34 -8.76 -9.05
N GLN A 245 -19.33 -8.76 -7.71
CA GLN A 245 -18.47 -7.88 -6.92
C GLN A 245 -17.02 -8.07 -7.37
N PRO A 246 -16.38 -7.09 -8.03
CA PRO A 246 -14.94 -7.13 -8.17
C PRO A 246 -14.39 -6.75 -6.80
N MET A 247 -13.94 -7.73 -6.02
CA MET A 247 -13.16 -7.46 -4.82
C MET A 247 -11.78 -6.98 -5.26
N ILE A 248 -11.65 -5.66 -5.39
CA ILE A 248 -10.42 -4.99 -5.80
C ILE A 248 -9.43 -5.05 -4.62
N HIS A 249 -8.31 -5.74 -4.82
CA HIS A 249 -7.14 -5.65 -3.93
C HIS A 249 -6.30 -4.48 -4.39
N GLY A 250 -6.14 -3.43 -3.58
CA GLY A 250 -5.24 -2.31 -3.88
C GLY A 250 -3.85 -2.58 -3.30
N VAL A 251 -2.83 -2.70 -4.15
CA VAL A 251 -1.45 -2.93 -3.70
C VAL A 251 -0.59 -1.69 -3.88
N PHE A 252 0.11 -1.22 -2.84
CA PHE A 252 0.81 0.08 -2.82
C PHE A 252 2.30 0.03 -2.47
N LEU A 253 3.01 0.88 -3.22
CA LEU A 253 4.23 1.67 -2.98
C LEU A 253 5.58 1.00 -2.71
N HIS A 254 6.57 1.51 -3.44
CA HIS A 254 7.97 1.44 -3.06
C HIS A 254 8.30 2.72 -2.27
N PRO A 255 8.87 2.64 -1.05
CA PRO A 255 9.47 3.83 -0.48
C PRO A 255 10.68 4.21 -1.36
N PRO A 256 10.84 5.49 -1.77
CA PRO A 256 12.18 5.94 -2.13
C PRO A 256 13.05 5.59 -0.92
N ILE A 257 14.17 4.93 -1.16
CA ILE A 257 15.04 4.37 -0.14
C ILE A 257 15.33 5.42 0.96
N ILE A 258 14.59 5.36 2.06
CA ILE A 258 14.88 6.02 3.35
C ILE A 258 14.78 4.96 4.45
N GLN A 259 15.09 3.70 4.15
CA GLN A 259 15.33 2.71 5.20
C GLN A 259 16.77 2.77 5.73
N HIS A 260 17.67 3.53 5.09
CA HIS A 260 19.04 3.67 5.56
C HIS A 260 19.24 4.64 6.73
N GLN A 261 18.22 5.39 7.18
CA GLN A 261 18.36 6.34 8.29
C GLN A 261 17.76 5.90 9.64
N TYR A 262 17.11 4.75 9.76
CA TYR A 262 16.62 4.25 11.06
C TYR A 262 17.49 3.13 11.63
N ARG A 263 18.82 3.24 11.47
CA ARG A 263 19.80 2.43 12.22
C ARG A 263 20.27 3.10 13.52
N VAL A 264 19.77 4.29 13.84
CA VAL A 264 20.15 5.03 15.06
C VAL A 264 18.95 5.79 15.63
N LEU A 265 17.99 5.07 16.20
CA LEU A 265 17.18 5.49 17.36
C LEU A 265 16.79 4.23 18.15
#